data_AF-A0A9D2QGT4-F1
#
_entry.id   AF-A0A9D2QGT4-F1
#
_cell.length_a   1.000
_cell.length_b   1.000
_cell.length_c   1.000
_cell.angle_alpha   90.00
_cell.angle_beta   90.00
_cell.angle_gamma   90.00
#
_symmetry.space_group_name_H-M   'P 1'
#
loop_
_entity.id
_entity.type
_entity.pdbx_description
1 polymer ?
#
loop_
_entity_poly.entity_id
_entity_poly.type
_entity_poly.pdbx_seq_one_letter_code
_entity_poly.pdbx_strand_id
1 'polypeptide(L)'
;METEKDKKKRFYLKWPWNVVVYIFLVVLLRIFAIPFILLIMWWNKKQQPDGPEEGYCLQKTRRRLIGLIPAAFCLLFGGLSLGFFYMGHTLPEEAERLNEEMRIFYYLSPFLGAGLLALGIFLAWQSLRDALCPEKSGLAKSIRIQLPYPEEAPPVRKLFAMVDQDIKENGVWFGHMAVGREWVLGDEASRIPRIRGIFGRDEVRSSGSGNNRRVSRILEVWILDDRQRRQVTSLKSPKELQGALECLRQRAPAAIFGTYGSMEYDKAAYANADEWQFMELEYRKKKAQLEEQEDLMQKQQAQNQVLTFPDGSVTSRITGDGLEELLRRCRKEGETRPFQLVPGIPFRREKDTFSRLVCFPGGEQEPARLFLEEFSGTPGVPGKYGWTSSVPLWNAETILRGWLRGEVPSTAGWVLMERTDHGWQQALERR
;
A
#
# COMPACT_ATOMS: atom_id res chain seq x y z
N MET A 1 -30.59 4.68 13.68
CA MET A 1 -30.91 5.00 12.28
C MET A 1 -29.94 6.08 11.83
N GLU A 2 -28.80 5.70 11.26
CA GLU A 2 -27.85 6.67 10.71
C GLU A 2 -28.40 7.20 9.39
N THR A 3 -28.51 8.52 9.33
CA THR A 3 -29.00 9.25 8.16
C THR A 3 -28.03 9.07 6.99
N GLU A 4 -28.54 8.51 5.89
CA GLU A 4 -27.96 8.56 4.54
C GLU A 4 -27.67 10.02 4.13
N LYS A 5 -26.53 10.58 4.57
CA LYS A 5 -25.99 11.79 3.96
C LYS A 5 -25.27 11.40 2.67
N ASP A 6 -26.09 11.26 1.63
CA ASP A 6 -25.83 11.73 0.29
C ASP A 6 -24.38 11.52 -0.20
N LYS A 7 -24.01 10.25 -0.44
CA LYS A 7 -22.90 9.92 -1.32
C LYS A 7 -23.25 10.48 -2.70
N LYS A 8 -22.84 11.72 -2.99
CA LYS A 8 -22.83 12.29 -4.35
C LYS A 8 -22.35 11.19 -5.29
N LYS A 9 -23.24 10.66 -6.13
CA LYS A 9 -22.91 9.65 -7.14
C LYS A 9 -21.94 10.30 -8.14
N ARG A 10 -20.65 10.28 -7.83
CA ARG A 10 -19.60 10.80 -8.70
C ARG A 10 -19.57 9.87 -9.91
N PHE A 11 -19.98 10.40 -11.05
CA PHE A 11 -20.03 9.64 -12.30
C PHE A 11 -18.63 9.59 -12.89
N TYR A 12 -18.13 8.39 -13.10
CA TYR A 12 -16.81 8.14 -13.66
C TYR A 12 -16.91 6.86 -14.51
N LEU A 13 -16.09 6.76 -15.57
CA LEU A 13 -16.16 5.60 -16.46
C LEU A 13 -15.48 4.41 -15.82
N LYS A 14 -16.31 3.43 -15.41
CA LYS A 14 -15.89 2.12 -14.90
C LYS A 14 -15.29 1.29 -16.01
N TRP A 15 -14.36 0.40 -15.67
CA TRP A 15 -13.94 -0.66 -16.57
C TRP A 15 -15.09 -1.67 -16.75
N PRO A 16 -15.31 -2.26 -17.95
CA PRO A 16 -14.54 -2.11 -19.18
C PRO A 16 -14.94 -0.90 -20.05
N TRP A 17 -15.98 -0.15 -19.67
CA TRP A 17 -16.55 0.91 -20.50
C TRP A 17 -15.58 2.05 -20.83
N ASN A 18 -14.64 2.39 -19.92
CA ASN A 18 -13.56 3.34 -20.23
C ASN A 18 -12.73 2.91 -21.46
N VAL A 19 -12.34 1.64 -21.53
CA VAL A 19 -11.58 1.07 -22.64
C VAL A 19 -12.41 1.04 -23.91
N VAL A 20 -13.69 0.65 -23.82
CA VAL A 20 -14.62 0.66 -24.97
C VAL A 20 -14.74 2.07 -25.54
N VAL A 21 -14.91 3.09 -24.69
CA VAL A 21 -14.97 4.50 -25.12
C VAL A 21 -13.65 4.96 -25.73
N TYR A 22 -12.49 4.55 -25.20
CA TYR A 22 -11.20 4.87 -25.80
C TYR A 22 -11.02 4.21 -27.17
N ILE A 23 -11.37 2.94 -27.32
CA ILE A 23 -11.32 2.23 -28.61
C ILE A 23 -12.26 2.91 -29.61
N PHE A 24 -13.48 3.23 -29.18
CA PHE A 24 -14.44 3.94 -30.01
C PHE A 24 -13.90 5.29 -30.48
N LEU A 25 -13.34 6.10 -29.57
CA LEU A 25 -12.69 7.37 -29.91
C LEU A 25 -11.54 7.18 -30.92
N VAL A 26 -10.68 6.18 -30.74
CA VAL A 26 -9.58 5.90 -31.67
C VAL A 26 -10.11 5.48 -33.05
N VAL A 27 -11.15 4.65 -33.11
CA VAL A 27 -11.76 4.21 -34.38
C VAL A 27 -12.42 5.38 -35.11
N LEU A 28 -13.11 6.26 -34.39
CA LEU A 28 -13.89 7.37 -34.97
C LEU A 28 -13.03 8.59 -35.32
N LEU A 29 -12.08 8.95 -34.45
CA LEU A 29 -11.30 10.20 -34.54
C LEU A 29 -9.82 9.97 -34.90
N ARG A 30 -9.35 8.72 -34.96
CA ARG A 30 -7.95 8.35 -35.26
C ARG A 30 -6.97 9.13 -34.39
N ILE A 31 -6.00 9.84 -35.00
CA ILE A 31 -4.97 10.62 -34.31
C ILE A 31 -5.59 11.74 -33.45
N PHE A 32 -6.75 12.28 -33.85
CA PHE A 32 -7.44 13.33 -33.09
C PHE A 32 -8.10 12.82 -31.81
N ALA A 33 -8.14 11.49 -31.57
CA ALA A 33 -8.66 10.91 -30.34
C ALA A 33 -7.75 11.18 -29.11
N ILE A 34 -6.45 11.36 -29.33
CA ILE A 34 -5.42 11.50 -28.28
C ILE A 34 -5.77 12.61 -27.26
N PRO A 35 -6.07 13.86 -27.65
CA PRO A 35 -6.43 14.91 -26.70
C PRO A 35 -7.71 14.59 -25.89
N PHE A 36 -8.72 13.97 -26.51
CA PHE A 36 -9.96 13.60 -25.81
C PHE A 36 -9.74 12.47 -24.81
N ILE A 37 -8.93 11.47 -25.15
CA ILE A 37 -8.57 10.37 -24.24
C ILE A 37 -7.81 10.91 -23.02
N LEU A 38 -6.85 11.82 -23.23
CA LEU A 38 -6.11 12.44 -22.12
C LEU A 38 -7.04 13.27 -21.22
N LEU A 39 -7.99 13.98 -21.79
CA LEU A 39 -8.97 14.78 -21.05
C LEU A 39 -9.90 13.90 -20.22
N ILE A 40 -10.42 12.82 -20.80
CA ILE A 40 -11.24 11.83 -20.07
C ILE A 40 -10.42 11.15 -18.97
N MET A 41 -9.18 10.74 -19.24
CA MET A 41 -8.30 10.14 -18.23
C MET A 41 -8.02 11.09 -17.07
N TRP A 42 -7.74 12.36 -17.36
CA TRP A 42 -7.53 13.38 -16.35
C TRP A 42 -8.79 13.62 -15.52
N TRP A 43 -9.96 13.70 -16.16
CA TRP A 43 -11.24 13.85 -15.48
C TRP A 43 -11.57 12.64 -14.59
N ASN A 44 -11.37 11.42 -15.10
CA ASN A 44 -11.58 10.17 -14.35
C ASN A 44 -10.67 10.12 -13.11
N LYS A 45 -9.38 10.50 -13.26
CA LYS A 45 -8.41 10.55 -12.15
C LYS A 45 -8.79 11.60 -11.10
N LYS A 46 -9.31 12.76 -11.52
CA LYS A 46 -9.75 13.84 -10.62
C LYS A 46 -10.99 13.45 -9.81
N GLN A 47 -11.84 12.57 -10.35
CA GLN A 47 -13.03 12.06 -9.66
C GLN A 47 -12.72 10.96 -8.63
N GLN A 48 -11.48 10.43 -8.59
CA GLN A 48 -11.03 9.33 -7.71
C GLN A 48 -9.97 9.79 -6.67
N PRO A 49 -10.33 10.59 -5.65
CA PRO A 49 -9.38 11.03 -4.63
C PRO A 49 -8.97 9.91 -3.64
N ASP A 50 -9.82 8.92 -3.41
CA ASP A 50 -9.60 7.84 -2.42
C ASP A 50 -8.95 6.57 -3.02
N GLY A 51 -8.39 6.67 -4.22
CA GLY A 51 -7.90 5.54 -5.01
C GLY A 51 -8.94 4.94 -5.97
N PRO A 52 -8.55 3.99 -6.83
CA PRO A 52 -9.46 3.33 -7.76
C PRO A 52 -10.48 2.48 -6.99
N GLU A 53 -11.79 2.70 -7.20
CA GLU A 53 -12.86 1.88 -6.60
C GLU A 53 -12.77 0.39 -6.98
N GLU A 54 -12.07 0.07 -8.08
CA GLU A 54 -11.82 -1.30 -8.52
C GLU A 54 -10.72 -2.01 -7.70
N GLY A 55 -9.97 -1.29 -6.86
CA GLY A 55 -8.83 -1.83 -6.11
C GLY A 55 -7.50 -1.72 -6.88
N TYR A 56 -6.41 -1.46 -6.15
CA TYR A 56 -5.08 -1.26 -6.73
C TYR A 56 -4.53 -2.54 -7.36
N CYS A 57 -4.82 -3.70 -6.76
CA CYS A 57 -4.41 -5.00 -7.28
C CYS A 57 -5.07 -5.34 -8.64
N LEU A 58 -6.37 -5.03 -8.80
CA LEU A 58 -7.08 -5.24 -10.07
C LEU A 58 -6.62 -4.28 -11.17
N GLN A 59 -6.35 -3.02 -10.82
CA GLN A 59 -5.78 -2.07 -11.78
C GLN A 59 -4.41 -2.55 -12.29
N LYS A 60 -3.58 -3.13 -11.41
CA LYS A 60 -2.24 -3.60 -11.77
C LYS A 60 -2.25 -4.85 -12.64
N THR A 61 -3.11 -5.82 -12.36
CA THR A 61 -3.31 -6.99 -13.23
C THR A 61 -3.82 -6.58 -14.62
N ARG A 62 -4.74 -5.62 -14.70
CA ARG A 62 -5.26 -5.09 -15.97
C ARG A 62 -4.26 -4.22 -16.73
N ARG A 63 -3.30 -3.59 -16.06
CA ARG A 63 -2.22 -2.84 -16.73
C ARG A 63 -1.34 -3.75 -17.61
N ARG A 64 -1.33 -5.07 -17.37
CA ARG A 64 -0.70 -6.05 -18.27
C ARG A 64 -1.31 -6.09 -19.67
N LEU A 65 -2.50 -5.50 -19.88
CA LEU A 65 -3.08 -5.29 -21.22
C LEU A 65 -2.19 -4.43 -22.13
N ILE A 66 -1.26 -3.62 -21.58
CA ILE A 66 -0.24 -2.93 -22.39
C ILE A 66 0.62 -3.93 -23.16
N GLY A 67 0.77 -5.17 -22.66
CA GLY A 67 1.41 -6.28 -23.36
C GLY A 67 0.71 -6.68 -24.68
N LEU A 68 -0.52 -6.22 -24.94
CA LEU A 68 -1.17 -6.39 -26.24
C LEU A 68 -0.51 -5.55 -27.35
N ILE A 69 0.19 -4.47 -27.01
CA ILE A 69 0.89 -3.63 -28.00
C ILE A 69 2.00 -4.42 -28.70
N PRO A 70 3.00 -5.01 -28.00
CA PRO A 70 4.00 -5.83 -28.66
C PRO A 70 3.38 -7.08 -29.31
N ALA A 71 2.31 -7.64 -28.74
CA ALA A 71 1.58 -8.74 -29.37
C ALA A 71 0.99 -8.34 -30.74
N ALA A 72 0.34 -7.17 -30.82
CA ALA A 72 -0.21 -6.63 -32.05
C ALA A 72 0.88 -6.35 -33.10
N PHE A 73 2.04 -5.82 -32.69
CA PHE A 73 3.17 -5.67 -33.60
C PHE A 73 3.65 -7.03 -34.13
N CYS A 74 3.82 -8.04 -33.26
CA CYS A 74 4.21 -9.39 -33.69
C CYS A 74 3.19 -9.99 -34.66
N LEU A 75 1.89 -9.79 -34.41
CA LEU A 75 0.83 -10.27 -35.30
C LEU A 75 0.86 -9.57 -36.66
N LEU A 76 1.04 -8.25 -36.67
CA LEU A 76 1.10 -7.44 -37.89
C LEU A 76 2.33 -7.80 -38.73
N PHE A 77 3.52 -7.83 -38.14
CA PHE A 77 4.75 -8.20 -38.85
C PHE A 77 4.74 -9.66 -39.30
N GLY A 78 4.21 -10.58 -38.47
CA GLY A 78 4.02 -11.97 -38.85
C GLY A 78 3.08 -12.13 -40.05
N GLY A 79 1.95 -11.40 -40.06
CA GLY A 79 1.01 -11.36 -41.17
C GLY A 79 1.59 -10.75 -42.45
N LEU A 80 2.36 -9.65 -42.35
CA LEU A 80 3.03 -9.05 -43.50
C LEU A 80 4.09 -9.98 -44.10
N SER A 81 4.84 -10.71 -43.26
CA SER A 81 5.84 -11.67 -43.73
C SER A 81 5.20 -12.83 -44.50
N LEU A 82 4.10 -13.39 -43.98
CA LEU A 82 3.34 -14.41 -44.69
C LEU A 82 2.66 -13.87 -45.96
N GLY A 83 2.16 -12.64 -45.92
CA GLY A 83 1.59 -11.96 -47.09
C GLY A 83 2.64 -11.73 -48.20
N PHE A 84 3.86 -11.35 -47.83
CA PHE A 84 4.99 -11.21 -48.76
C PHE A 84 5.36 -12.55 -49.42
N PHE A 85 5.39 -13.64 -48.63
CA PHE A 85 5.62 -14.98 -49.16
C PHE A 85 4.49 -15.43 -50.11
N TYR A 86 3.23 -15.18 -49.73
CA TYR A 86 2.08 -15.50 -50.58
C TYR A 86 2.09 -14.73 -51.89
N MET A 87 2.39 -13.43 -51.86
CA MET A 87 2.51 -12.58 -53.06
C MET A 87 3.57 -13.09 -54.04
N GLY A 88 4.75 -13.48 -53.54
CA GLY A 88 5.81 -14.05 -54.38
C GLY A 88 5.45 -15.42 -54.97
N HIS A 89 4.62 -16.20 -54.28
CA HIS A 89 4.06 -17.44 -54.83
C HIS A 89 3.04 -17.20 -55.95
N THR A 90 2.25 -16.13 -55.86
CA THR A 90 1.28 -15.76 -56.91
C THR A 90 1.90 -15.07 -58.12
N LEU A 91 3.10 -14.48 -57.97
CA LEU A 91 3.84 -13.75 -59.00
C LEU A 91 5.28 -14.29 -59.12
N PRO A 92 5.46 -15.50 -59.69
CA PRO A 92 6.76 -16.18 -59.70
C PRO A 92 7.84 -15.45 -60.53
N GLU A 93 7.45 -14.74 -61.60
CA GLU A 93 8.38 -14.00 -62.46
C GLU A 93 9.08 -12.83 -61.75
N GLU A 94 8.44 -12.22 -60.76
CA GLU A 94 9.03 -11.14 -59.96
C GLU A 94 9.90 -11.68 -58.82
N ALA A 95 9.58 -12.87 -58.30
CA ALA A 95 10.35 -13.54 -57.27
C ALA A 95 11.74 -14.01 -57.75
N GLU A 96 11.86 -14.44 -59.01
CA GLU A 96 13.15 -14.84 -59.60
C GLU A 96 14.09 -13.64 -59.88
N ARG A 97 13.53 -12.43 -60.05
CA ARG A 97 14.30 -11.17 -60.19
C ARG A 97 14.85 -10.62 -58.89
N LEU A 98 14.54 -11.23 -57.75
CA LEU A 98 15.06 -10.82 -56.45
C LEU A 98 16.58 -11.08 -56.37
N ASN A 99 17.31 -10.09 -55.86
CA ASN A 99 18.72 -10.20 -55.50
C ASN A 99 18.95 -11.40 -54.56
N GLU A 100 20.15 -11.98 -54.57
CA GLU A 100 20.49 -13.16 -53.74
C GLU A 100 20.13 -13.00 -52.26
N GLU A 101 20.41 -11.83 -51.66
CA GLU A 101 20.05 -11.54 -50.27
C GLU A 101 18.52 -11.53 -50.05
N MET A 102 17.76 -10.97 -50.99
CA MET A 102 16.30 -10.91 -50.92
C MET A 102 15.64 -12.28 -51.16
N ARG A 103 16.29 -13.15 -51.92
CA ARG A 103 15.86 -14.53 -52.16
C ARG A 103 15.98 -15.38 -50.91
N ILE A 104 17.10 -15.23 -50.18
CA ILE A 104 17.29 -15.87 -48.86
C ILE A 104 16.21 -15.37 -47.90
N PHE A 105 15.95 -14.06 -47.85
CA PHE A 105 14.90 -13.49 -47.01
C PHE A 105 13.50 -14.02 -47.37
N TYR A 106 13.19 -14.16 -48.66
CA TYR A 106 11.92 -14.73 -49.13
C TYR A 106 11.68 -16.15 -48.64
N TYR A 107 12.68 -17.04 -48.74
CA TYR A 107 12.57 -18.43 -48.24
C TYR A 107 12.51 -18.53 -46.72
N LEU A 108 13.09 -17.58 -45.99
CA LEU A 108 13.01 -17.50 -44.52
C LEU A 108 11.71 -16.84 -44.03
N SER A 109 11.08 -16.02 -44.85
CA SER A 109 9.84 -15.29 -44.55
C SER A 109 8.70 -16.16 -43.99
N PRO A 110 8.39 -17.37 -44.50
CA PRO A 110 7.32 -18.18 -43.92
C PRO A 110 7.62 -18.65 -42.50
N PHE A 111 8.88 -18.99 -42.20
CA PHE A 111 9.30 -19.42 -40.86
C PHE A 111 9.31 -18.25 -39.86
N LEU A 112 9.83 -17.10 -40.28
CA LEU A 112 9.83 -15.88 -39.48
C LEU A 112 8.40 -15.38 -39.23
N GLY A 113 7.56 -15.39 -40.27
CA GLY A 113 6.16 -14.99 -40.20
C GLY A 113 5.35 -15.87 -39.25
N ALA A 114 5.46 -17.20 -39.39
CA ALA A 114 4.80 -18.15 -38.50
C ALA A 114 5.28 -18.02 -37.04
N GLY A 115 6.60 -17.87 -36.83
CA GLY A 115 7.18 -17.67 -35.50
C GLY A 115 6.67 -16.40 -34.82
N LEU A 116 6.62 -15.28 -35.54
CA LEU A 116 6.10 -14.01 -35.04
C LEU A 116 4.60 -14.06 -34.75
N LEU A 117 3.80 -14.73 -35.60
CA LEU A 117 2.38 -14.94 -35.33
C LEU A 117 2.16 -15.77 -34.06
N ALA A 118 2.88 -16.89 -33.91
CA ALA A 118 2.76 -17.74 -32.72
C ALA A 118 3.13 -16.97 -31.44
N LEU A 119 4.23 -16.21 -31.47
CA LEU A 119 4.63 -15.34 -30.36
C LEU A 119 3.58 -14.26 -30.07
N GLY A 120 3.03 -13.62 -31.10
CA GLY A 120 1.98 -12.61 -30.98
C GLY A 120 0.71 -13.17 -30.34
N ILE A 121 0.25 -14.34 -30.79
CA ILE A 121 -0.91 -15.04 -30.21
C ILE A 121 -0.63 -15.40 -28.74
N PHE A 122 0.56 -15.91 -28.42
CA PHE A 122 0.93 -16.27 -27.07
C PHE A 122 0.92 -15.05 -26.12
N LEU A 123 1.54 -13.94 -26.52
CA LEU A 123 1.56 -12.70 -25.75
C LEU A 123 0.15 -12.10 -25.59
N ALA A 124 -0.67 -12.16 -26.65
CA ALA A 124 -2.05 -11.71 -26.59
C ALA A 124 -2.87 -12.56 -25.62
N TRP A 125 -2.75 -13.89 -25.71
CA TRP A 125 -3.40 -14.81 -24.78
C TRP A 125 -2.98 -14.58 -23.33
N GLN A 126 -1.67 -14.42 -23.06
CA GLN A 126 -1.17 -14.19 -21.71
C GLN A 126 -1.70 -12.89 -21.10
N SER A 127 -1.68 -11.80 -21.86
CA SER A 127 -2.16 -10.49 -21.40
C SER A 127 -3.68 -10.46 -21.21
N LEU A 128 -4.46 -11.10 -22.10
CA LEU A 128 -5.91 -11.25 -21.96
C LEU A 128 -6.27 -12.15 -20.77
N ARG A 129 -5.58 -13.29 -20.61
CA ARG A 129 -5.79 -14.21 -19.49
C ARG A 129 -5.57 -13.52 -18.14
N ASP A 130 -4.48 -12.76 -18.01
CA ASP A 130 -4.15 -12.06 -16.76
C ASP A 130 -5.15 -10.95 -16.43
N ALA A 131 -5.77 -10.32 -17.44
CA ALA A 131 -6.76 -9.27 -17.26
C ALA A 131 -8.19 -9.78 -16.99
N LEU A 132 -8.59 -10.86 -17.66
CA LEU A 132 -9.94 -11.44 -17.57
C LEU A 132 -10.08 -12.45 -16.43
N CYS A 133 -9.01 -13.18 -16.12
CA CYS A 133 -8.96 -14.19 -15.05
C CYS A 133 -7.91 -13.78 -14.01
N PRO A 134 -8.19 -12.78 -13.15
CA PRO A 134 -7.23 -12.29 -12.16
C PRO A 134 -6.80 -13.38 -11.18
N GLU A 135 -7.60 -14.43 -11.01
CA GLU A 135 -7.28 -15.64 -10.23
C GLU A 135 -6.04 -16.40 -10.67
N LYS A 136 -5.71 -16.32 -11.96
CA LYS A 136 -4.53 -16.97 -12.54
C LYS A 136 -3.35 -16.03 -12.68
N SER A 137 -3.50 -14.76 -12.29
CA SER A 137 -2.44 -13.76 -12.37
C SER A 137 -1.30 -14.06 -11.39
N GLY A 138 -0.08 -13.66 -11.76
CA GLY A 138 1.10 -13.81 -10.90
C GLY A 138 0.94 -13.12 -9.54
N LEU A 139 0.26 -11.96 -9.52
CA LEU A 139 -0.02 -11.19 -8.29
C LEU A 139 -0.94 -11.95 -7.33
N ALA A 140 -2.05 -12.52 -7.83
CA ALA A 140 -2.94 -13.32 -6.98
C ALA A 140 -2.23 -14.57 -6.44
N LYS A 141 -1.39 -15.19 -7.26
CA LYS A 141 -0.60 -16.36 -6.86
C LYS A 141 0.43 -16.00 -5.79
N SER A 142 1.07 -14.84 -5.88
CA SER A 142 2.05 -14.39 -4.88
C SER A 142 1.39 -14.20 -3.50
N ILE A 143 0.20 -13.57 -3.45
CA ILE A 143 -0.58 -13.37 -2.22
C ILE A 143 -1.03 -14.71 -1.63
N ARG A 144 -1.62 -15.59 -2.44
CA ARG A 144 -2.17 -16.89 -1.97
C ARG A 144 -1.10 -17.75 -1.29
N ILE A 145 0.09 -17.82 -1.88
CA ILE A 145 1.18 -18.67 -1.39
C ILE A 145 1.69 -18.20 -0.02
N GLN A 146 1.48 -16.92 0.32
CA GLN A 146 1.90 -16.31 1.59
C GLN A 146 0.84 -16.40 2.69
N LEU A 147 -0.35 -16.94 2.41
CA LEU A 147 -1.35 -17.22 3.44
C LEU A 147 -1.01 -18.51 4.21
N PRO A 148 -1.45 -18.64 5.48
CA PRO A 148 -1.24 -19.86 6.26
C PRO A 148 -1.80 -21.11 5.59
N TYR A 149 -2.99 -21.00 4.98
CA TYR A 149 -3.67 -22.09 4.27
C TYR A 149 -3.90 -21.69 2.80
N PRO A 150 -3.00 -22.07 1.88
CA PRO A 150 -3.10 -21.67 0.48
C PRO A 150 -4.25 -22.36 -0.26
N GLU A 151 -4.61 -23.60 0.13
CA GLU A 151 -5.68 -24.40 -0.50
C GLU A 151 -7.09 -23.92 -0.09
N GLU A 152 -7.21 -23.35 1.11
CA GLU A 152 -8.47 -22.74 1.61
C GLU A 152 -8.52 -21.23 1.37
N ALA A 153 -7.62 -20.70 0.52
CA ALA A 153 -7.50 -19.26 0.33
C ALA A 153 -8.80 -18.66 -0.22
N PRO A 154 -9.23 -17.50 0.31
CA PRO A 154 -10.46 -16.87 -0.13
C PRO A 154 -10.40 -16.49 -1.62
N PRO A 155 -11.57 -16.27 -2.26
CA PRO A 155 -11.62 -15.89 -3.68
C PRO A 155 -10.84 -14.61 -3.94
N VAL A 156 -10.30 -14.43 -5.15
CA VAL A 156 -9.36 -13.33 -5.45
C VAL A 156 -9.88 -11.95 -5.16
N ARG A 157 -11.19 -11.72 -5.28
CA ARG A 157 -11.79 -10.43 -4.89
C ARG A 157 -11.53 -10.10 -3.42
N LYS A 158 -11.65 -11.08 -2.52
CA LYS A 158 -11.38 -10.89 -1.09
C LYS A 158 -9.88 -10.77 -0.81
N LEU A 159 -9.04 -11.55 -1.51
CA LEU A 159 -7.58 -11.44 -1.39
C LEU A 159 -7.06 -10.07 -1.77
N PHE A 160 -7.52 -9.55 -2.91
CA PHE A 160 -7.17 -8.21 -3.36
C PHE A 160 -7.74 -7.14 -2.46
N ALA A 161 -8.99 -7.29 -1.97
CA ALA A 161 -9.57 -6.36 -1.02
C ALA A 161 -8.75 -6.24 0.28
N MET A 162 -8.17 -7.33 0.79
CA MET A 162 -7.31 -7.29 1.97
C MET A 162 -6.05 -6.44 1.75
N VAL A 163 -5.37 -6.65 0.61
CA VAL A 163 -4.18 -5.86 0.27
C VAL A 163 -4.55 -4.41 -0.03
N ASP A 164 -5.62 -4.20 -0.80
CA ASP A 164 -6.08 -2.88 -1.19
C ASP A 164 -6.54 -2.05 0.01
N GLN A 165 -7.16 -2.67 1.02
CA GLN A 165 -7.54 -2.00 2.27
C GLN A 165 -6.30 -1.55 3.06
N ASP A 166 -5.30 -2.42 3.23
CA ASP A 166 -4.06 -2.05 3.92
C ASP A 166 -3.32 -0.90 3.19
N ILE A 167 -3.22 -0.98 1.86
CA ILE A 167 -2.59 0.08 1.07
C ILE A 167 -3.42 1.38 1.11
N LYS A 168 -4.74 1.29 1.16
CA LYS A 168 -5.60 2.48 1.24
C LYS A 168 -5.46 3.19 2.60
N GLU A 169 -5.36 2.44 3.68
CA GLU A 169 -5.29 2.99 5.05
C GLU A 169 -3.85 3.43 5.43
N ASN A 170 -2.84 2.64 5.06
CA ASN A 170 -1.47 2.80 5.55
C ASN A 170 -0.41 2.97 4.45
N GLY A 171 -0.83 3.00 3.17
CA GLY A 171 0.07 2.89 2.03
C GLY A 171 0.84 4.16 1.71
N VAL A 172 2.17 4.03 1.62
CA VAL A 172 3.06 5.04 1.04
C VAL A 172 3.48 4.61 -0.37
N TRP A 173 3.35 5.51 -1.34
CA TRP A 173 3.57 5.22 -2.75
C TRP A 173 4.95 5.66 -3.23
N PHE A 174 5.66 4.74 -3.87
CA PHE A 174 6.96 4.96 -4.54
C PHE A 174 6.83 4.51 -6.00
N GLY A 175 6.49 5.46 -6.89
CA GLY A 175 6.25 5.18 -8.29
C GLY A 175 5.04 4.27 -8.51
N HIS A 176 5.28 2.98 -8.79
CA HIS A 176 4.23 1.96 -8.92
C HIS A 176 4.29 0.88 -7.85
N MET A 177 5.16 1.05 -6.85
CA MET A 177 5.25 0.24 -5.66
C MET A 177 4.52 0.96 -4.51
N ALA A 178 3.78 0.24 -3.69
CA ALA A 178 3.18 0.77 -2.47
C ALA A 178 3.61 -0.05 -1.26
N VAL A 179 3.89 0.61 -0.14
CA VAL A 179 4.27 -0.03 1.13
C VAL A 179 3.19 0.30 2.16
N GLY A 180 2.40 -0.70 2.55
CA GLY A 180 1.39 -0.62 3.60
C GLY A 180 1.96 -0.98 4.97
N ARG A 181 1.07 -1.38 5.89
CA ARG A 181 1.45 -1.87 7.22
C ARG A 181 1.72 -3.37 7.21
N GLU A 182 0.93 -4.13 6.45
CA GLU A 182 1.06 -5.58 6.35
C GLU A 182 1.58 -6.05 4.99
N TRP A 183 1.32 -5.28 3.94
CA TRP A 183 1.61 -5.66 2.57
C TRP A 183 2.49 -4.64 1.85
N VAL A 184 3.37 -5.16 1.01
CA VAL A 184 4.12 -4.42 0.01
C VAL A 184 3.55 -4.81 -1.35
N LEU A 185 3.01 -3.84 -2.08
CA LEU A 185 2.41 -4.02 -3.40
C LEU A 185 3.39 -3.53 -4.48
N GLY A 186 4.19 -4.45 -5.02
CA GLY A 186 5.04 -4.29 -6.20
C GLY A 186 4.43 -4.97 -7.41
N ASP A 187 5.26 -5.38 -8.38
CA ASP A 187 4.80 -6.24 -9.50
C ASP A 187 4.24 -7.58 -9.00
N GLU A 188 4.74 -8.00 -7.84
CA GLU A 188 4.18 -9.00 -6.95
C GLU A 188 3.86 -8.37 -5.60
N ALA A 189 3.03 -9.02 -4.79
CA ALA A 189 2.76 -8.60 -3.42
C ALA A 189 3.54 -9.45 -2.42
N SER A 190 4.13 -8.81 -1.41
CA SER A 190 4.86 -9.41 -0.28
C SER A 190 4.23 -9.02 1.05
N ARG A 191 4.10 -9.97 1.97
CA ARG A 191 3.64 -9.75 3.33
C ARG A 191 4.82 -9.38 4.21
N ILE A 192 4.80 -8.19 4.80
CA ILE A 192 5.89 -7.59 5.59
C ILE A 192 6.41 -8.55 6.68
N PRO A 193 5.56 -9.20 7.49
CA PRO A 193 5.99 -10.20 8.48
C PRO A 193 6.83 -11.37 7.96
N ARG A 194 6.75 -11.71 6.68
CA ARG A 194 7.50 -12.83 6.09
C ARG A 194 8.80 -12.40 5.42
N ILE A 195 9.00 -11.09 5.24
CA ILE A 195 10.22 -10.57 4.63
C ILE A 195 11.43 -10.90 5.52
N ARG A 196 12.47 -11.47 4.91
CA ARG A 196 13.76 -11.81 5.55
C ARG A 196 14.90 -10.96 5.04
N GLY A 197 14.83 -10.51 3.78
CA GLY A 197 15.85 -9.68 3.18
C GLY A 197 15.27 -8.64 2.22
N ILE A 198 15.86 -7.45 2.21
CA ILE A 198 15.50 -6.35 1.31
C ILE A 198 16.79 -5.77 0.73
N PHE A 199 16.91 -5.81 -0.59
CA PHE A 199 18.11 -5.41 -1.30
C PHE A 199 17.80 -4.39 -2.40
N GLY A 200 18.53 -3.28 -2.39
CA GLY A 200 18.43 -2.26 -3.43
C GLY A 200 19.42 -2.53 -4.56
N ARG A 201 18.95 -2.47 -5.81
CA ARG A 201 19.81 -2.51 -7.01
C ARG A 201 19.80 -1.16 -7.70
N ASP A 202 20.98 -0.56 -7.82
CA ASP A 202 21.21 0.65 -8.60
C ASP A 202 22.42 0.43 -9.51
N GLU A 203 22.18 -0.07 -10.71
CA GLU A 203 23.22 -0.38 -11.68
C GLU A 203 23.09 0.52 -12.91
N VAL A 204 24.18 1.18 -13.28
CA VAL A 204 24.28 1.88 -14.57
C VAL A 204 24.93 0.93 -15.57
N ARG A 205 24.14 0.40 -16.50
CA ARG A 205 24.63 -0.39 -17.63
C ARG A 205 24.86 0.51 -18.83
N SER A 206 26.11 0.61 -19.27
CA SER A 206 26.45 1.13 -20.59
C SER A 206 26.51 -0.05 -21.56
N SER A 207 25.72 0.04 -22.63
CA SER A 207 25.84 -0.86 -23.79
C SER A 207 26.26 -0.03 -24.99
N GLY A 208 27.29 -0.49 -25.70
CA GLY A 208 27.80 0.22 -26.87
C GLY A 208 28.58 -0.70 -27.79
N SER A 209 28.25 -0.65 -29.07
CA SER A 209 29.11 -1.10 -30.16
C SER A 209 29.51 0.16 -30.94
N GLY A 210 30.81 0.45 -31.02
CA GLY A 210 31.33 1.64 -31.69
C GLY A 210 30.99 2.97 -30.97
N ASN A 211 30.69 4.01 -31.76
CA ASN A 211 30.58 5.40 -31.30
C ASN A 211 29.26 5.76 -30.60
N ASN A 212 28.33 4.80 -30.47
CA ASN A 212 27.01 5.05 -29.87
C ASN A 212 26.91 4.34 -28.51
N ARG A 213 27.11 5.10 -27.43
CA ARG A 213 27.00 4.59 -26.04
C ARG A 213 25.59 4.82 -25.52
N ARG A 214 24.86 3.74 -25.28
CA ARG A 214 23.55 3.78 -24.62
C ARG A 214 23.72 3.51 -23.14
N VAL A 215 23.41 4.49 -22.31
CA VAL A 215 23.41 4.35 -20.85
C VAL A 215 21.99 4.02 -20.39
N SER A 216 21.82 2.85 -19.78
CA SER A 216 20.58 2.41 -19.13
C SER A 216 20.82 2.25 -17.64
N ARG A 217 19.94 2.77 -16.79
CA ARG A 217 20.03 2.61 -15.33
C ARG A 217 18.95 1.64 -14.87
N ILE A 218 19.35 0.60 -14.15
CA ILE A 218 18.47 -0.41 -13.57
C ILE A 218 18.30 -0.05 -12.10
N LEU A 219 17.04 0.21 -11.72
CA LEU A 219 16.63 0.54 -10.37
C LEU A 219 15.61 -0.49 -9.92
N GLU A 220 15.95 -1.34 -8.97
CA GLU A 220 15.08 -2.44 -8.53
C GLU A 220 15.13 -2.63 -7.01
N VAL A 221 14.00 -3.00 -6.43
CA VAL A 221 13.91 -3.50 -5.05
C VAL A 221 13.74 -5.01 -5.12
N TRP A 222 14.63 -5.72 -4.42
CA TRP A 222 14.63 -7.16 -4.30
C TRP A 222 14.18 -7.53 -2.88
N ILE A 223 13.06 -8.23 -2.78
CA ILE A 223 12.50 -8.69 -1.50
C ILE A 223 12.67 -10.21 -1.43
N LEU A 224 13.25 -10.69 -0.34
CA LEU A 224 13.46 -12.10 -0.05
C LEU A 224 12.47 -12.53 1.05
N ASP A 225 11.65 -13.53 0.74
CA ASP A 225 10.65 -14.09 1.64
C ASP A 225 11.21 -15.20 2.55
N ASP A 226 10.44 -15.66 3.53
CA ASP A 226 10.74 -16.77 4.44
C ASP A 226 11.01 -18.11 3.73
N ARG A 227 10.58 -18.23 2.48
CA ARG A 227 10.81 -19.37 1.57
C ARG A 227 11.94 -19.15 0.56
N GLN A 228 12.83 -18.18 0.79
CA GLN A 228 13.88 -17.76 -0.15
C GLN A 228 13.36 -17.33 -1.54
N ARG A 229 12.07 -17.03 -1.66
CA ARG A 229 11.51 -16.55 -2.93
C ARG A 229 11.88 -15.09 -3.13
N ARG A 230 12.40 -14.80 -4.32
CA ARG A 230 12.81 -13.46 -4.73
C ARG A 230 11.67 -12.77 -5.46
N GLN A 231 11.28 -11.61 -4.96
CA GLN A 231 10.38 -10.70 -5.65
C GLN A 231 11.16 -9.47 -6.09
N VAL A 232 11.01 -9.09 -7.35
CA VAL A 232 11.69 -7.94 -7.93
C VAL A 232 10.65 -6.93 -8.36
N THR A 233 10.82 -5.68 -7.95
CA THR A 233 10.03 -4.56 -8.44
C THR A 233 10.95 -3.50 -9.00
N SER A 234 10.80 -3.18 -10.27
CA SER A 234 11.58 -2.12 -10.90
C SER A 234 11.04 -0.75 -10.47
N LEU A 235 11.88 0.29 -10.49
CA LEU A 235 11.49 1.67 -10.18
C LEU A 235 12.01 2.61 -11.26
N LYS A 236 11.43 3.81 -11.35
CA LYS A 236 11.79 4.76 -12.41
C LYS A 236 12.84 5.77 -11.98
N SER A 237 12.90 6.09 -10.69
CA SER A 237 13.80 7.12 -10.17
C SER A 237 14.62 6.62 -8.97
N PRO A 238 15.89 7.07 -8.82
CA PRO A 238 16.72 6.70 -7.67
C PRO A 238 16.14 7.18 -6.34
N LYS A 239 15.44 8.32 -6.35
CA LYS A 239 14.75 8.86 -5.17
C LYS A 239 13.60 7.95 -4.72
N GLU A 240 12.83 7.38 -5.66
CA GLU A 240 11.82 6.36 -5.36
C GLU A 240 12.45 5.12 -4.73
N LEU A 241 13.61 4.67 -5.24
CA LEU A 241 14.32 3.51 -4.70
C LEU A 241 14.78 3.74 -3.26
N GLN A 242 15.44 4.87 -3.00
CA GLN A 242 15.90 5.22 -1.65
C GLN A 242 14.72 5.38 -0.68
N GLY A 243 13.68 6.12 -1.07
CA GLY A 243 12.49 6.30 -0.25
C GLY A 243 11.77 4.98 0.06
N ALA A 244 11.69 4.07 -0.91
CA ALA A 244 11.12 2.74 -0.70
C ALA A 244 11.94 1.91 0.29
N LEU A 245 13.27 1.91 0.17
CA LEU A 245 14.15 1.19 1.09
C LEU A 245 14.07 1.75 2.52
N GLU A 246 14.01 3.06 2.69
CA GLU A 246 13.84 3.71 3.99
C GLU A 246 12.49 3.37 4.63
N CYS A 247 11.40 3.42 3.85
CA CYS A 247 10.08 3.05 4.33
C CYS A 247 10.05 1.56 4.75
N LEU A 248 10.67 0.68 3.96
CA LEU A 248 10.76 -0.73 4.31
C LEU A 248 11.65 -1.00 5.53
N ARG A 249 12.70 -0.20 5.76
CA ARG A 249 13.49 -0.26 7.01
C ARG A 249 12.66 0.06 8.24
N GLN A 250 11.76 1.03 8.14
CA GLN A 250 10.85 1.37 9.24
C GLN A 250 9.78 0.30 9.46
N ARG A 251 9.26 -0.31 8.38
CA ARG A 251 8.18 -1.31 8.46
C ARG A 251 8.66 -2.73 8.76
N ALA A 252 9.89 -3.09 8.35
CA ALA A 252 10.49 -4.42 8.53
C ALA A 252 11.92 -4.33 9.10
N PRO A 253 12.12 -3.74 10.30
CA PRO A 253 13.45 -3.51 10.86
C PRO A 253 14.26 -4.79 11.14
N ALA A 254 13.59 -5.92 11.39
CA ALA A 254 14.24 -7.20 11.63
C ALA A 254 14.83 -7.85 10.37
N ALA A 255 14.44 -7.40 9.16
CA ALA A 255 14.95 -7.93 7.91
C ALA A 255 16.40 -7.52 7.65
N ILE A 256 17.11 -8.31 6.84
CA ILE A 256 18.47 -8.00 6.42
C ILE A 256 18.41 -6.98 5.28
N PHE A 257 19.18 -5.90 5.39
CA PHE A 257 19.27 -4.87 4.38
C PHE A 257 20.64 -4.88 3.72
N GLY A 258 20.66 -4.74 2.39
CA GLY A 258 21.91 -4.65 1.64
C GLY A 258 21.72 -4.10 0.23
N THR A 259 22.79 -4.11 -0.54
CA THR A 259 22.74 -3.84 -1.98
C THR A 259 22.69 -5.16 -2.75
N TYR A 260 22.12 -5.13 -3.94
CA TYR A 260 22.17 -6.27 -4.85
C TYR A 260 23.64 -6.67 -5.13
N GLY A 261 23.94 -7.97 -5.05
CA GLY A 261 25.30 -8.49 -5.22
C GLY A 261 26.25 -8.21 -4.06
N SER A 262 25.74 -7.78 -2.89
CA SER A 262 26.54 -7.72 -1.67
C SER A 262 26.72 -9.11 -1.07
N MET A 263 27.71 -9.27 -0.18
CA MET A 263 27.94 -10.53 0.53
C MET A 263 26.70 -10.95 1.33
N GLU A 264 25.95 -10.00 1.90
CA GLU A 264 24.71 -10.25 2.61
C GLU A 264 23.60 -10.77 1.68
N TYR A 265 23.51 -10.24 0.46
CA TYR A 265 22.59 -10.72 -0.55
C TYR A 265 22.93 -12.16 -0.94
N ASP A 266 24.19 -12.45 -1.27
CA ASP A 266 24.58 -13.79 -1.71
C ASP A 266 24.38 -14.83 -0.60
N LYS A 267 24.74 -14.48 0.65
CA LYS A 267 24.49 -15.32 1.82
C LYS A 267 23.01 -15.59 2.06
N ALA A 268 22.12 -14.64 1.77
CA ALA A 268 20.69 -14.83 1.97
C ALA A 268 20.01 -15.54 0.78
N ALA A 269 20.38 -15.18 -0.45
CA ALA A 269 19.75 -15.65 -1.68
C ALA A 269 20.21 -17.06 -2.10
N TYR A 270 21.43 -17.45 -1.73
CA TYR A 270 22.02 -18.76 -2.04
C TYR A 270 22.31 -19.60 -0.79
N ALA A 271 21.72 -19.23 0.35
CA ALA A 271 21.83 -20.00 1.60
C ALA A 271 21.42 -21.46 1.38
N ASN A 272 22.27 -22.38 1.83
CA ASN A 272 21.84 -23.77 1.99
C ASN A 272 20.82 -23.90 3.14
N ALA A 273 20.26 -25.10 3.34
CA ALA A 273 19.20 -25.30 4.34
C ALA A 273 19.65 -24.96 5.78
N ASP A 274 20.89 -25.29 6.15
CA ASP A 274 21.43 -25.06 7.50
C ASP A 274 21.75 -23.59 7.73
N GLU A 275 22.38 -22.93 6.75
CA GLU A 275 22.63 -21.49 6.75
C GLU A 275 21.30 -20.72 6.84
N TRP A 276 20.26 -21.17 6.13
CA TRP A 276 18.95 -20.54 6.20
C TRP A 276 18.31 -20.67 7.58
N GLN A 277 18.44 -21.81 8.24
CA GLN A 277 17.94 -21.98 9.61
C GLN A 277 18.65 -21.04 10.58
N PHE A 278 19.97 -20.87 10.45
CA PHE A 278 20.71 -19.91 11.26
C PHE A 278 20.20 -18.48 11.03
N MET A 279 19.99 -18.09 9.78
CA MET A 279 19.47 -16.77 9.42
C MET A 279 18.05 -16.54 9.96
N GLU A 280 17.20 -17.56 9.92
CA GLU A 280 15.85 -17.51 10.50
C GLU A 280 15.89 -17.35 12.03
N LEU A 281 16.82 -18.02 12.71
CA LEU A 281 17.02 -17.85 14.15
C LEU A 281 17.47 -16.43 14.49
N GLU A 282 18.44 -15.88 13.75
CA GLU A 282 18.91 -14.50 13.94
C GLU A 282 17.80 -13.48 13.66
N TYR A 283 16.99 -13.70 12.63
CA TYR A 283 15.80 -12.89 12.36
C TYR A 283 14.82 -12.91 13.55
N ARG A 284 14.51 -14.10 14.08
CA ARG A 284 13.60 -14.25 15.23
C ARG A 284 14.13 -13.59 16.48
N LYS A 285 15.44 -13.71 16.77
CA LYS A 285 16.09 -13.03 17.89
C LYS A 285 15.96 -11.52 17.77
N LYS A 286 16.31 -10.95 16.60
CA LYS A 286 16.18 -9.50 16.37
C LYS A 286 14.74 -9.03 16.50
N LYS A 287 13.81 -9.80 15.95
CA LYS A 287 12.38 -9.49 16.04
C LYS A 287 11.90 -9.47 17.50
N ALA A 288 12.24 -10.50 18.28
CA ALA A 288 11.88 -10.58 19.70
C ALA A 288 12.48 -9.41 20.51
N GLN A 289 13.74 -9.06 20.25
CA GLN A 289 14.38 -7.91 20.91
C GLN A 289 13.69 -6.58 20.59
N LEU A 290 13.25 -6.39 19.35
CA LEU A 290 12.51 -5.19 18.94
C LEU A 290 11.14 -5.14 19.62
N GLU A 291 10.41 -6.26 19.65
CA GLU A 291 9.12 -6.36 20.35
C GLU A 291 9.28 -6.09 21.86
N GLU A 292 10.32 -6.65 22.51
CA GLU A 292 10.63 -6.39 23.92
C GLU A 292 10.98 -4.92 24.17
N GLN A 293 11.76 -4.28 23.30
CA GLN A 293 12.08 -2.86 23.40
C GLN A 293 10.84 -1.98 23.24
N GLU A 294 9.97 -2.28 22.27
CA GLU A 294 8.69 -1.59 22.09
C GLU A 294 7.80 -1.77 23.34
N ASP A 295 7.69 -2.97 23.88
CA ASP A 295 6.94 -3.25 25.10
C ASP A 295 7.51 -2.51 26.33
N LEU A 296 8.84 -2.46 26.47
CA LEU A 296 9.50 -1.72 27.54
C LEU A 296 9.28 -0.21 27.41
N MET A 297 9.40 0.34 26.20
CA MET A 297 9.10 1.75 25.93
C MET A 297 7.62 2.06 26.22
N GLN A 298 6.69 1.20 25.80
CA GLN A 298 5.27 1.34 26.11
C GLN A 298 5.01 1.29 27.63
N LYS A 299 5.64 0.35 28.35
CA LYS A 299 5.52 0.25 29.81
C LYS A 299 6.09 1.48 30.52
N GLN A 300 7.25 1.98 30.09
CA GLN A 300 7.83 3.23 30.62
C GLN A 300 6.92 4.42 30.35
N GLN A 301 6.35 4.51 29.15
CA GLN A 301 5.45 5.58 28.76
C GLN A 301 4.13 5.54 29.53
N ALA A 302 3.60 4.36 29.83
CA ALA A 302 2.43 4.18 30.70
C ALA A 302 2.74 4.49 32.18
N GLN A 303 3.91 4.10 32.68
CA GLN A 303 4.37 4.41 34.05
C GLN A 303 4.62 5.90 34.27
N ASN A 304 4.93 6.64 33.22
CA ASN A 304 5.07 8.10 33.25
C ASN A 304 3.72 8.82 33.21
N GLN A 305 2.59 8.14 33.40
CA GLN A 305 1.27 8.75 33.48
C GLN A 305 0.62 8.49 34.83
N VAL A 306 -0.32 9.35 35.18
CA VAL A 306 -1.07 9.32 36.42
C VAL A 306 -2.56 9.16 36.07
N LEU A 307 -3.18 8.13 36.60
CA LEU A 307 -4.63 7.88 36.52
C LEU A 307 -5.27 8.33 37.82
N THR A 308 -6.24 9.22 37.72
CA THR A 308 -7.15 9.60 38.81
C THR A 308 -8.48 8.90 38.61
N PHE A 309 -8.86 8.06 39.57
CA PHE A 309 -10.11 7.30 39.57
C PHE A 309 -11.32 8.20 39.91
N PRO A 310 -12.56 7.74 39.66
CA PRO A 310 -13.78 8.48 39.99
C PRO A 310 -13.97 8.77 41.49
N ASP A 311 -13.34 7.97 42.35
CA ASP A 311 -13.31 8.13 43.81
C ASP A 311 -12.26 9.14 44.30
N GLY A 312 -11.43 9.67 43.39
CA GLY A 312 -10.33 10.60 43.68
C GLY A 312 -9.00 9.92 44.06
N SER A 313 -8.95 8.59 44.13
CA SER A 313 -7.69 7.86 44.33
C SER A 313 -6.80 7.98 43.08
N VAL A 314 -5.48 7.87 43.28
CA VAL A 314 -4.49 8.12 42.24
C VAL A 314 -3.52 6.95 42.13
N THR A 315 -3.21 6.54 40.89
CA THR A 315 -2.19 5.52 40.61
C THR A 315 -1.34 5.87 39.40
N SER A 316 -0.04 5.59 39.47
CA SER A 316 0.87 5.60 38.31
C SER A 316 1.09 4.22 37.70
N ARG A 317 0.58 3.16 38.34
CA ARG A 317 0.65 1.78 37.83
C ARG A 317 -0.58 1.51 36.97
N ILE A 318 -0.50 1.91 35.71
CA ILE A 318 -1.60 1.81 34.76
C ILE A 318 -1.28 0.72 33.73
N THR A 319 -2.20 -0.22 33.56
CA THR A 319 -2.15 -1.24 32.50
C THR A 319 -3.36 -1.05 31.58
N GLY A 320 -3.19 -1.38 30.29
CA GLY A 320 -4.27 -1.24 29.30
C GLY A 320 -5.51 -2.07 29.67
N ASP A 321 -5.31 -3.30 30.15
CA ASP A 321 -6.41 -4.19 30.54
C ASP A 321 -7.09 -3.72 31.83
N GLY A 322 -6.33 -3.09 32.75
CA GLY A 322 -6.91 -2.48 33.94
C GLY A 322 -7.82 -1.28 33.63
N LEU A 323 -7.50 -0.53 32.57
CA LEU A 323 -8.31 0.61 32.13
C LEU A 323 -9.62 0.18 31.46
N GLU A 324 -9.59 -0.93 30.71
CA GLU A 324 -10.80 -1.54 30.13
C GLU A 324 -11.74 -2.05 31.22
N GLU A 325 -11.20 -2.77 32.21
CA GLU A 325 -11.99 -3.24 33.34
C GLU A 325 -12.56 -2.07 34.16
N LEU A 326 -11.78 -1.00 34.36
CA LEU A 326 -12.26 0.22 35.00
C LEU A 326 -13.43 0.84 34.24
N LEU A 327 -13.31 0.99 32.92
CA LEU A 327 -14.35 1.57 32.09
C LEU A 327 -15.62 0.71 32.13
N ARG A 328 -15.49 -0.62 32.01
CA ARG A 328 -16.64 -1.54 32.11
C ARG A 328 -17.31 -1.51 33.48
N ARG A 329 -16.52 -1.50 34.56
CA ARG A 329 -17.04 -1.41 35.94
C ARG A 329 -17.82 -0.12 36.16
N CYS A 330 -17.23 1.03 35.79
CA CYS A 330 -17.89 2.33 35.94
C CYS A 330 -19.23 2.37 35.20
N ARG A 331 -19.32 1.76 34.01
CA ARG A 331 -20.56 1.73 33.22
C ARG A 331 -21.64 0.82 33.83
N LYS A 332 -21.24 -0.34 34.37
CA LYS A 332 -22.15 -1.26 35.09
C LYS A 332 -22.72 -0.62 36.35
N GLU A 333 -21.88 0.12 37.08
CA GLU A 333 -22.25 0.81 38.31
C GLU A 333 -23.01 2.13 38.05
N GLY A 334 -23.08 2.59 36.79
CA GLY A 334 -23.69 3.86 36.44
C GLY A 334 -22.92 5.07 36.97
N GLU A 335 -21.60 4.94 37.15
CA GLU A 335 -20.74 5.98 37.70
C GLU A 335 -20.71 7.18 36.74
N THR A 336 -21.11 8.34 37.27
CA THR A 336 -21.22 9.58 36.48
C THR A 336 -19.94 10.41 36.56
N ARG A 337 -19.07 10.10 37.52
CA ARG A 337 -17.81 10.81 37.75
C ARG A 337 -16.76 10.40 36.71
N PRO A 338 -15.98 11.37 36.19
CA PRO A 338 -14.93 11.06 35.24
C PRO A 338 -13.69 10.48 35.92
N PHE A 339 -12.94 9.67 35.18
CA PHE A 339 -11.54 9.39 35.47
C PHE A 339 -10.62 10.14 34.50
N GLN A 340 -9.40 10.43 34.96
CA GLN A 340 -8.48 11.34 34.25
C GLN A 340 -7.11 10.69 34.08
N LEU A 341 -6.53 10.83 32.89
CA LEU A 341 -5.18 10.39 32.54
C LEU A 341 -4.31 11.62 32.27
N VAL A 342 -3.28 11.80 33.09
CA VAL A 342 -2.34 12.92 33.01
C VAL A 342 -0.93 12.36 32.77
N PRO A 343 -0.31 12.59 31.61
CA PRO A 343 1.09 12.24 31.40
C PRO A 343 2.01 13.20 32.16
N GLY A 344 3.13 12.69 32.66
CA GLY A 344 4.18 13.48 33.31
C GLY A 344 4.87 14.46 32.35
N ILE A 345 4.85 14.16 31.04
CA ILE A 345 5.29 15.06 29.98
C ILE A 345 4.11 15.25 29.00
N PRO A 346 3.66 16.48 28.74
CA PRO A 346 2.58 16.74 27.79
C PRO A 346 2.87 16.18 26.39
N PHE A 347 1.87 15.57 25.75
CA PHE A 347 2.04 14.99 24.42
C PHE A 347 1.88 16.05 23.33
N ARG A 348 2.86 16.13 22.43
CA ARG A 348 2.84 17.07 21.30
C ARG A 348 2.27 16.39 20.06
N ARG A 349 1.32 17.05 19.39
CA ARG A 349 0.84 16.66 18.07
C ARG A 349 0.73 17.89 17.17
N GLU A 350 1.47 17.87 16.05
CA GLU A 350 1.53 19.00 15.12
C GLU A 350 1.91 20.32 15.82
N LYS A 351 0.98 21.29 15.91
CA LYS A 351 1.17 22.59 16.56
C LYS A 351 0.70 22.63 18.01
N ASP A 352 -0.13 21.67 18.42
CA ASP A 352 -0.81 21.68 19.71
C ASP A 352 -0.13 20.70 20.67
N THR A 353 -0.14 21.05 21.95
CA THR A 353 0.39 20.19 23.03
C THR A 353 -0.74 19.88 24.00
N PHE A 354 -0.88 18.62 24.39
CA PHE A 354 -2.01 18.15 25.19
C PHE A 354 -1.54 17.66 26.56
N SER A 355 -2.29 18.02 27.60
CA SER A 355 -1.90 17.83 28.99
C SER A 355 -2.71 16.78 29.73
N ARG A 356 -3.93 16.47 29.26
CA ARG A 356 -4.85 15.59 29.97
C ARG A 356 -5.88 14.99 29.02
N LEU A 357 -6.21 13.73 29.27
CA LEU A 357 -7.37 13.06 28.71
C LEU A 357 -8.34 12.69 29.84
N VAL A 358 -9.60 13.09 29.72
CA VAL A 358 -10.67 12.82 30.69
C VAL A 358 -11.72 11.95 30.02
N CYS A 359 -12.15 10.89 30.71
CA CYS A 359 -13.19 10.00 30.23
C CYS A 359 -14.39 10.03 31.19
N PHE A 360 -15.57 10.25 30.60
CA PHE A 360 -16.86 10.11 31.24
C PHE A 360 -17.48 8.79 30.74
N PRO A 361 -17.51 7.74 31.57
CA PRO A 361 -17.87 6.38 31.13
C PRO A 361 -19.32 6.27 30.63
N GLY A 362 -20.25 7.05 31.19
CA GLY A 362 -21.68 7.00 30.87
C GLY A 362 -22.36 5.71 31.38
N GLY A 363 -23.68 5.58 31.22
CA GLY A 363 -24.39 4.33 31.52
C GLY A 363 -24.13 3.21 30.48
N GLU A 364 -24.58 1.98 30.76
CA GLU A 364 -24.41 0.82 29.85
C GLU A 364 -24.88 1.07 28.40
N GLN A 365 -25.94 1.87 28.22
CA GLN A 365 -26.53 2.18 26.91
C GLN A 365 -26.10 3.54 26.34
N GLU A 366 -25.34 4.34 27.09
CA GLU A 366 -24.91 5.68 26.67
C GLU A 366 -23.49 5.66 26.08
N PRO A 367 -23.20 6.50 25.07
CA PRO A 367 -21.84 6.64 24.56
C PRO A 367 -20.92 7.27 25.60
N ALA A 368 -19.68 6.80 25.68
CA ALA A 368 -18.68 7.40 26.54
C ALA A 368 -18.30 8.80 25.98
N ARG A 369 -18.19 9.80 26.85
CA ARG A 369 -17.73 11.13 26.46
C ARG A 369 -16.25 11.27 26.81
N LEU A 370 -15.45 11.67 25.84
CA LEU A 370 -14.03 11.98 26.03
C LEU A 370 -13.84 13.49 25.99
N PHE A 371 -12.91 13.97 26.79
CA PHE A 371 -12.49 15.37 26.82
C PHE A 371 -10.96 15.44 26.85
N LEU A 372 -10.38 16.14 25.89
CA LEU A 372 -8.95 16.30 25.72
C LEU A 372 -8.58 17.76 26.00
N GLU A 373 -7.68 17.99 26.96
CA GLU A 373 -7.29 19.34 27.39
C GLU A 373 -5.93 19.73 26.77
N GLU A 374 -5.86 20.96 26.24
CA GLU A 374 -4.60 21.54 25.79
C GLU A 374 -3.65 21.82 26.97
N PHE A 375 -2.36 21.85 26.71
CA PHE A 375 -1.35 22.30 27.65
C PHE A 375 -1.20 23.82 27.56
N SER A 376 -1.40 24.49 28.70
CA SER A 376 -1.29 25.96 28.84
C SER A 376 0.14 26.51 28.69
N GLY A 377 1.15 25.64 28.56
CA GLY A 377 2.56 26.02 28.59
C GLY A 377 3.18 26.02 29.99
N THR A 378 2.35 26.02 31.06
CA THR A 378 2.81 26.03 32.46
C THR A 378 2.24 24.85 33.24
N PRO A 379 3.07 24.04 33.93
CA PRO A 379 2.58 22.95 34.78
C PRO A 379 1.61 23.47 35.86
N GLY A 380 0.50 22.77 36.07
CA GLY A 380 -0.50 23.12 37.07
C GLY A 380 -1.48 24.23 36.66
N VAL A 381 -1.24 24.92 35.54
CA VAL A 381 -2.20 25.87 34.97
C VAL A 381 -3.07 25.15 33.96
N PRO A 382 -4.40 25.18 34.10
CA PRO A 382 -5.29 24.53 33.15
C PRO A 382 -5.22 25.11 31.74
N GLY A 383 -5.50 24.28 30.74
CA GLY A 383 -5.56 24.67 29.34
C GLY A 383 -6.67 25.68 29.06
N LYS A 384 -6.46 26.53 28.06
CA LYS A 384 -7.48 27.47 27.58
C LYS A 384 -8.49 26.79 26.65
N TYR A 385 -8.02 25.86 25.83
CA TYR A 385 -8.85 25.11 24.89
C TYR A 385 -8.90 23.62 25.24
N GLY A 386 -9.98 22.98 24.82
CA GLY A 386 -10.17 21.54 24.94
C GLY A 386 -11.10 21.02 23.87
N TRP A 387 -11.08 19.72 23.64
CA TRP A 387 -11.91 19.07 22.62
C TRP A 387 -12.75 17.99 23.30
N THR A 388 -14.03 17.94 22.99
CA THR A 388 -14.91 16.87 23.47
C THR A 388 -15.55 16.09 22.33
N SER A 389 -15.74 14.80 22.54
CA SER A 389 -16.47 13.95 21.61
C SER A 389 -17.17 12.83 22.36
N SER A 390 -18.37 12.46 21.89
CA SER A 390 -19.09 11.28 22.34
C SER A 390 -18.78 10.12 21.40
N VAL A 391 -18.19 9.06 21.94
CA VAL A 391 -17.68 7.93 21.18
C VAL A 391 -18.28 6.61 21.68
N PRO A 392 -18.49 5.63 20.80
CA PRO A 392 -18.91 4.29 21.23
C PRO A 392 -17.79 3.61 22.04
N LEU A 393 -18.16 2.62 22.86
CA LEU A 393 -17.26 1.95 23.82
C LEU A 393 -15.94 1.48 23.18
N TRP A 394 -16.01 0.75 22.06
CA TRP A 394 -14.83 0.21 21.38
C TRP A 394 -13.84 1.31 20.95
N ASN A 395 -14.36 2.48 20.55
CA ASN A 395 -13.54 3.61 20.13
C ASN A 395 -12.97 4.34 21.35
N ALA A 396 -13.74 4.43 22.45
CA ALA A 396 -13.25 4.96 23.72
C ALA A 396 -12.08 4.13 24.25
N GLU A 397 -12.19 2.81 24.26
CA GLU A 397 -11.11 1.87 24.64
C GLU A 397 -9.87 2.06 23.75
N THR A 398 -10.07 2.19 22.44
CA THR A 398 -8.98 2.41 21.49
C THR A 398 -8.25 3.73 21.75
N ILE A 399 -8.98 4.82 22.00
CA ILE A 399 -8.41 6.15 22.29
C ILE A 399 -7.67 6.14 23.63
N LEU A 400 -8.25 5.52 24.65
CA LEU A 400 -7.66 5.39 25.98
C LEU A 400 -6.37 4.57 25.95
N ARG A 401 -6.35 3.43 25.23
CA ARG A 401 -5.13 2.64 25.00
C ARG A 401 -4.10 3.41 24.18
N GLY A 402 -4.54 4.16 23.16
CA GLY A 402 -3.67 5.05 22.39
C GLY A 402 -2.99 6.10 23.26
N TRP A 403 -3.74 6.76 24.16
CA TRP A 403 -3.19 7.74 25.09
C TRP A 403 -2.16 7.15 26.06
N LEU A 404 -2.35 5.91 26.53
CA LEU A 404 -1.33 5.21 27.31
C LEU A 404 -0.02 4.98 26.52
N ARG A 405 -0.12 4.80 25.20
CA ARG A 405 1.03 4.77 24.28
C ARG A 405 1.56 6.16 23.89
N GLY A 406 0.98 7.22 24.45
CA GLY A 406 1.23 8.63 24.09
C GLY A 406 0.82 9.01 22.67
N GLU A 407 -0.09 8.25 22.07
CA GLU A 407 -0.77 8.64 20.85
C GLU A 407 -1.89 9.64 21.19
N VAL A 408 -1.81 10.84 20.65
CA VAL A 408 -2.87 11.85 20.79
C VAL A 408 -3.99 11.51 19.79
N PRO A 409 -5.26 11.36 20.21
CA PRO A 409 -6.36 11.06 19.30
C PRO A 409 -6.60 12.17 18.28
N SER A 410 -7.16 11.82 17.11
CA SER A 410 -7.54 12.83 16.11
C SER A 410 -8.67 13.69 16.64
N THR A 411 -8.47 15.00 16.70
CA THR A 411 -9.48 15.98 17.09
C THR A 411 -10.44 16.32 15.93
N ALA A 412 -10.26 15.73 14.75
CA ALA A 412 -11.15 15.91 13.61
C ALA A 412 -12.58 15.44 13.95
N GLY A 413 -13.54 16.37 13.90
CA GLY A 413 -14.93 16.10 14.26
C GLY A 413 -15.25 16.18 15.76
N TRP A 414 -14.29 16.58 16.59
CA TRP A 414 -14.53 16.87 18.01
C TRP A 414 -15.00 18.31 18.17
N VAL A 415 -15.84 18.56 19.18
CA VAL A 415 -16.33 19.89 19.49
C VAL A 415 -15.26 20.65 20.27
N LEU A 416 -14.81 21.78 19.72
CA LEU A 416 -13.88 22.69 20.40
C LEU A 416 -14.61 23.41 21.55
N MET A 417 -13.98 23.38 22.71
CA MET A 417 -14.41 24.01 23.94
C MET A 417 -13.38 25.07 24.35
N GLU A 418 -13.85 26.23 24.80
CA GLU A 418 -13.03 27.27 25.43
C GLU A 418 -13.35 27.33 26.92
N ARG A 419 -12.30 27.50 27.72
CA ARG A 419 -12.43 27.67 29.17
C ARG A 419 -12.84 29.11 29.47
N THR A 420 -13.98 29.27 30.13
CA THR A 420 -14.53 30.54 30.61
C THR A 420 -14.55 30.57 32.15
N ASP A 421 -14.85 31.72 32.74
CA ASP A 421 -15.00 31.88 34.19
C ASP A 421 -16.13 30.99 34.78
N HIS A 422 -17.04 30.52 33.93
CA HIS A 422 -18.16 29.63 34.29
C HIS A 422 -17.93 28.16 33.88
N GLY A 423 -16.72 27.80 33.43
CA GLY A 423 -16.36 26.44 33.01
C GLY A 423 -16.14 26.30 31.50
N TRP A 424 -16.18 25.06 31.01
CA TRP A 424 -16.00 24.77 29.59
C TRP A 424 -17.26 25.09 28.80
N GLN A 425 -17.14 25.98 27.81
CA GLN A 425 -18.22 26.31 26.87
C GLN A 425 -17.80 26.02 25.44
N GLN A 426 -18.76 25.67 24.59
CA GLN A 426 -18.46 25.46 23.18
C GLN A 426 -17.91 26.76 22.58
N ALA A 427 -16.71 26.69 22.02
CA ALA A 427 -16.10 27.84 21.38
C ALA A 427 -17.01 28.24 20.20
N LEU A 428 -17.63 29.42 20.28
CA LEU A 428 -18.33 29.99 19.13
C LEU A 428 -17.29 30.15 18.02
N GLU A 429 -17.51 29.49 16.87
CA GLU A 429 -16.76 29.77 15.66
C GLU A 429 -16.89 31.28 15.38
N ARG A 430 -15.90 32.07 15.82
CA ARG A 430 -15.71 33.42 15.30
C ARG A 430 -15.26 33.23 13.87
N ARG A 431 -16.22 33.22 12.96
CA ARG A 431 -16.01 33.24 11.51
C ARG A 431 -15.04 34.33 11.11
#